data_AF-A0A559MK93-F1
#
_entry.id   AF-A0A559MK93-F1
#
_cell.length_a   1.000
_cell.length_b   1.000
_cell.length_c   1.000
_cell.angle_alpha   90.00
_cell.angle_beta   90.00
_cell.angle_gamma   90.00
#
_symmetry.space_group_name_H-M   'P 1'
#
loop_
_entity.id
_entity.type
_entity.pdbx_description
1 polymer ?
#
loop_
_entity_poly.entity_id
_entity_poly.type
_entity_poly.pdbx_seq_one_letter_code
_entity_poly.pdbx_strand_id
1 'polypeptide(L)'
;MEPIPLRTLTLLLNYERTVSDPRFVGMRLLESTEADPSLQQWLVKSTGNDADGHFKGGPDTVEYVASFLVSMEFAFKPILIDMSPRSVIKFSINGPFLHVVTSTPKATGGAGDSNIMTTGAKDKEGHGILAFPCPGKKDKQQFVVDMTRMEYGDVGRGTYGENYFLGTLDGYMKSMRSICVDPELVQTWDACQTALGSQTETRLKACAQRAWEKWQNRESEGWCEHCGKGGKELKRCRGCRMAKVWWCCREHQLAGWNLHKHTCERRTDA
;
A
#
# COMPACT_ATOMS: atom_id res chain seq x y z
N MET A 1 -23.89 -12.44 -5.46
CA MET A 1 -23.07 -11.68 -4.50
C MET A 1 -22.22 -10.71 -5.31
N GLU A 2 -22.22 -9.42 -4.98
CA GLU A 2 -21.45 -8.42 -5.73
C GLU A 2 -19.95 -8.56 -5.39
N PRO A 3 -19.06 -8.55 -6.40
CA PRO A 3 -17.63 -8.67 -6.16
C PRO A 3 -17.06 -7.43 -5.45
N ILE A 4 -16.08 -7.63 -4.58
CA ILE A 4 -15.34 -6.52 -3.94
C ILE A 4 -14.18 -6.11 -4.87
N PRO A 5 -14.03 -4.81 -5.21
CA PRO A 5 -12.83 -4.33 -5.86
C PRO A 5 -11.57 -4.66 -5.04
N LEU A 6 -10.54 -5.22 -5.67
CA LEU A 6 -9.32 -5.66 -4.97
C LEU A 6 -8.73 -4.56 -4.09
N ARG A 7 -8.68 -3.32 -4.59
CA ARG A 7 -8.22 -2.16 -3.82
C ARG A 7 -9.01 -1.96 -2.52
N THR A 8 -10.34 -2.02 -2.59
CA THR A 8 -11.22 -1.86 -1.43
C THR A 8 -11.00 -3.00 -0.44
N LEU A 9 -10.88 -4.23 -0.95
CA LEU A 9 -10.56 -5.39 -0.11
C LEU A 9 -9.22 -5.23 0.60
N THR A 10 -8.16 -4.84 -0.12
CA THR A 10 -6.83 -4.59 0.45
C THR A 10 -6.87 -3.49 1.51
N LEU A 11 -7.55 -2.38 1.25
CA LEU A 11 -7.70 -1.28 2.20
C LEU A 11 -8.39 -1.73 3.50
N LEU A 12 -9.54 -2.40 3.38
CA LEU A 12 -10.33 -2.83 4.54
C LEU A 12 -9.61 -3.92 5.32
N LEU A 13 -9.02 -4.91 4.65
CA LEU A 13 -8.22 -5.94 5.32
C LEU A 13 -7.01 -5.36 6.02
N ASN A 14 -6.31 -4.39 5.40
CA ASN A 14 -5.16 -3.76 6.03
C ASN A 14 -5.58 -2.97 7.28
N TYR A 15 -6.70 -2.24 7.22
CA TYR A 15 -7.27 -1.56 8.38
C TYR A 15 -7.64 -2.55 9.49
N GLU A 16 -8.49 -3.54 9.20
CA GLU A 16 -9.00 -4.49 10.19
C GLU A 16 -7.88 -5.29 10.84
N ARG A 17 -6.89 -5.74 10.04
CA ARG A 17 -5.70 -6.42 10.56
C ARG A 17 -4.92 -5.52 11.51
N THR A 18 -4.68 -4.27 11.12
CA THR A 18 -3.89 -3.32 11.91
C THR A 18 -4.57 -3.00 13.24
N VAL A 19 -5.87 -2.69 13.24
CA VAL A 19 -6.57 -2.33 14.49
C VAL A 19 -6.87 -3.51 15.40
N SER A 20 -6.85 -4.74 14.88
CA SER A 20 -7.18 -5.94 15.65
C SER A 20 -5.98 -6.73 16.13
N ASP A 21 -4.76 -6.34 15.72
CA ASP A 21 -3.55 -6.97 16.24
C ASP A 21 -3.22 -6.38 17.60
N PRO A 22 -3.18 -7.18 18.68
CA PRO A 22 -2.79 -6.69 20.00
C PRO A 22 -1.43 -6.01 20.02
N ARG A 23 -0.53 -6.39 19.09
CA ARG A 23 0.80 -5.76 18.96
C ARG A 23 0.70 -4.28 18.58
N PHE A 24 -0.32 -3.89 17.81
CA PHE A 24 -0.50 -2.52 17.33
C PHE A 24 -1.35 -1.66 18.28
N VAL A 25 -1.91 -2.23 19.35
CA VAL A 25 -2.71 -1.48 20.33
C VAL A 25 -1.81 -0.50 21.08
N GLY A 26 -2.13 0.80 20.97
CA GLY A 26 -1.35 1.87 21.61
C GLY A 26 0.01 2.15 20.96
N MET A 27 0.29 1.58 19.79
CA MET A 27 1.54 1.84 19.08
C MET A 27 1.70 3.31 18.70
N ARG A 28 2.92 3.80 18.87
CA ARG A 28 3.39 5.09 18.38
C ARG A 28 4.69 4.87 17.63
N LEU A 29 4.82 5.49 16.46
CA LEU A 29 6.12 5.59 15.81
C LEU A 29 7.00 6.46 16.72
N LEU A 30 8.10 5.90 17.22
CA LEU A 30 9.04 6.64 18.08
C LEU A 30 10.04 7.39 17.20
N GLU A 31 10.75 6.65 16.35
CA GLU A 31 11.79 7.18 15.50
C GLU A 31 11.82 6.40 14.17
N SER A 32 12.02 7.12 13.07
CA SER A 32 12.42 6.56 11.79
C SER A 32 13.73 7.22 11.41
N THR A 33 14.78 6.42 11.24
CA THR A 33 16.11 6.93 10.89
C THR A 33 16.51 6.38 9.54
N GLU A 34 17.17 7.21 8.75
CA GLU A 34 17.85 6.75 7.54
C GLU A 34 19.02 5.87 7.98
N ALA A 35 19.07 4.62 7.49
CA ALA A 35 20.02 3.60 7.93
C ALA A 35 21.47 4.00 7.62
N ASP A 36 21.68 4.70 6.49
CA ASP A 36 22.98 5.25 6.10
C ASP A 36 22.83 6.31 4.98
N PRO A 37 23.22 7.58 5.19
CA PRO A 37 23.25 8.61 4.16
C PRO A 37 24.11 8.27 2.93
N SER A 38 25.11 7.39 3.07
CA SER A 38 25.98 6.98 1.97
C SER A 38 25.25 6.13 0.91
N LEU A 39 24.19 5.42 1.32
CA LEU A 39 23.35 4.62 0.42
C LEU A 39 22.45 5.50 -0.47
N GLN A 40 22.15 6.75 -0.09
CA GLN A 40 21.44 7.70 -0.95
C GLN A 40 22.26 8.15 -2.17
N GLN A 41 23.59 8.13 -2.12
CA GLN A 41 24.43 8.54 -3.25
C GLN A 41 24.23 7.63 -4.48
N TRP A 42 23.75 6.39 -4.29
CA TRP A 42 23.39 5.49 -5.38
C TRP A 42 22.07 5.87 -6.07
N LEU A 43 21.09 6.41 -5.32
CA LEU A 43 19.83 6.90 -5.89
C LEU A 43 20.06 8.14 -6.77
N VAL A 44 20.91 9.07 -6.32
CA VAL A 44 21.22 10.31 -7.06
C VAL A 44 22.04 10.04 -8.33
N LYS A 45 22.91 9.01 -8.36
CA LYS A 45 23.70 8.67 -9.56
C LYS A 45 22.90 8.05 -10.71
N SER A 46 21.64 7.65 -10.48
CA SER A 46 20.76 7.11 -11.52
C SER A 46 19.95 8.17 -12.27
N THR A 47 19.97 9.42 -11.80
CA THR A 47 19.45 10.59 -12.51
C THR A 47 20.63 11.42 -13.03
N GLY A 48 21.05 11.12 -14.26
CA GLY A 48 21.75 12.03 -15.17
C GLY A 48 22.85 12.93 -14.60
N ASN A 49 24.10 12.56 -14.86
CA ASN A 49 25.15 13.55 -15.07
C ASN A 49 24.74 14.43 -16.27
N ASP A 50 24.15 15.58 -16.01
CA ASP A 50 24.26 16.76 -16.87
C ASP A 50 24.56 17.95 -15.95
N ALA A 51 25.85 18.18 -15.77
CA ALA A 51 26.37 19.42 -15.23
C ALA A 51 26.21 20.49 -16.32
N ASP A 52 25.30 21.43 -16.11
CA ASP A 52 25.46 22.87 -16.36
C ASP A 52 24.10 23.58 -16.41
N GLY A 53 24.02 24.72 -15.73
CA GLY A 53 23.08 25.78 -16.11
C GLY A 53 21.80 25.92 -15.28
N HIS A 54 21.87 26.81 -14.29
CA HIS A 54 20.82 27.79 -13.95
C HIS A 54 19.36 27.31 -13.86
N PHE A 55 18.88 27.09 -12.64
CA PHE A 55 17.44 27.01 -12.36
C PHE A 55 16.81 28.42 -12.42
N LYS A 56 16.21 28.76 -13.56
CA LYS A 56 15.26 29.87 -13.73
C LYS A 56 14.11 29.44 -14.66
N GLY A 57 12.87 29.76 -14.26
CA GLY A 57 11.63 29.55 -15.02
C GLY A 57 10.82 28.38 -14.44
N GLY A 58 9.53 28.48 -14.13
CA GLY A 58 8.46 29.14 -14.88
C GLY A 58 7.47 28.05 -15.33
N PRO A 59 6.15 28.27 -15.35
CA PRO A 59 5.15 27.22 -15.43
C PRO A 59 4.88 26.79 -16.88
N ASP A 60 5.89 26.46 -17.68
CA ASP A 60 5.70 26.04 -19.08
C ASP A 60 6.87 25.15 -19.52
N THR A 61 6.78 23.84 -19.28
CA THR A 61 7.40 22.77 -20.11
C THR A 61 7.10 21.40 -19.53
N VAL A 62 5.93 20.83 -19.86
CA VAL A 62 5.75 19.37 -20.04
C VAL A 62 4.80 19.16 -21.24
N GLU A 63 5.21 19.66 -22.40
CA GLU A 63 4.72 19.11 -23.67
C GLU A 63 5.74 18.07 -24.12
N TYR A 64 5.47 16.79 -23.84
CA TYR A 64 5.86 15.63 -24.66
C TYR A 64 5.45 14.34 -23.92
N VAL A 65 4.14 14.05 -23.85
CA VAL A 65 3.48 12.75 -24.17
C VAL A 65 1.96 13.00 -24.17
N ALA A 66 1.47 13.97 -24.96
CA ALA A 66 0.03 14.31 -25.00
C ALA A 66 -0.69 13.85 -26.29
N SER A 67 -0.03 13.08 -27.17
CA SER A 67 -0.58 12.73 -28.49
C SER A 67 -1.05 11.28 -28.65
N PHE A 68 -1.34 10.55 -27.55
CA PHE A 68 -1.95 9.21 -27.63
C PHE A 68 -3.16 8.99 -26.71
N LEU A 69 -3.77 10.06 -26.22
CA LEU A 69 -5.05 10.00 -25.49
C LEU A 69 -6.18 10.52 -26.37
N VAL A 70 -6.36 9.88 -27.53
CA VAL A 70 -7.61 10.00 -28.28
C VAL A 70 -8.64 9.09 -27.60
N SER A 71 -9.63 9.72 -26.98
CA SER A 71 -11.00 9.25 -26.80
C SER A 71 -11.17 7.73 -26.65
N MET A 72 -10.80 7.21 -25.49
CA MET A 72 -11.44 5.99 -25.00
C MET A 72 -12.30 6.35 -23.80
N GLU A 73 -13.61 6.35 -24.02
CA GLU A 73 -14.60 6.16 -22.97
C GLU A 73 -14.37 4.78 -22.34
N PHE A 74 -13.31 4.66 -21.56
CA PHE A 74 -13.10 3.49 -20.75
C PHE A 74 -14.01 3.60 -19.53
N ALA A 75 -15.26 3.18 -19.71
CA ALA A 75 -15.95 2.47 -18.67
C ALA A 75 -15.20 1.13 -18.46
N PHE A 76 -13.99 1.17 -17.86
CA PHE A 76 -13.29 -0.04 -17.47
C PHE A 76 -14.19 -0.75 -16.47
N LYS A 77 -14.88 -1.80 -16.93
CA LYS A 77 -15.53 -2.75 -16.03
C LYS A 77 -14.42 -3.24 -15.07
N PRO A 78 -14.67 -3.20 -13.75
CA PRO A 78 -13.70 -3.68 -12.79
C PRO A 78 -13.24 -5.09 -13.16
N ILE A 79 -11.92 -5.31 -13.20
CA ILE A 79 -11.37 -6.64 -13.44
C ILE A 79 -11.65 -7.47 -12.19
N LEU A 80 -12.43 -8.53 -12.36
CA LEU A 80 -12.72 -9.48 -11.29
C LEU A 80 -11.57 -10.49 -11.19
N ILE A 81 -10.83 -10.44 -10.08
CA ILE A 81 -9.71 -11.33 -9.83
C ILE A 81 -10.21 -12.50 -8.98
N ASP A 82 -10.00 -13.73 -9.48
CA ASP A 82 -10.18 -14.92 -8.65
C ASP A 82 -9.01 -15.01 -7.66
N MET A 83 -9.35 -15.06 -6.37
CA MET A 83 -8.38 -15.11 -5.27
C MET A 83 -7.89 -16.54 -5.00
N SER A 84 -8.53 -17.54 -5.59
CA SER A 84 -8.18 -18.96 -5.41
C SER A 84 -6.79 -19.29 -5.97
N PRO A 85 -6.43 -18.93 -7.22
CA PRO A 85 -5.11 -19.23 -7.80
C PRO A 85 -4.02 -18.23 -7.34
N ARG A 86 -3.91 -17.95 -6.05
CA ARG A 86 -2.90 -17.02 -5.52
C ARG A 86 -1.58 -17.73 -5.19
N SER A 87 -0.47 -17.02 -5.38
CA SER A 87 0.86 -17.44 -4.93
C SER A 87 1.36 -16.52 -3.82
N VAL A 88 2.19 -17.04 -2.94
CA VAL A 88 3.01 -16.20 -2.06
C VAL A 88 4.41 -16.16 -2.67
N ILE A 89 4.94 -14.95 -2.84
CA ILE A 89 6.30 -14.74 -3.29
C ILE A 89 7.10 -14.23 -2.10
N LYS A 90 8.17 -14.95 -1.77
CA LYS A 90 9.11 -14.59 -0.72
C LYS A 90 10.31 -13.87 -1.32
N PHE A 91 10.58 -12.69 -0.79
CA PHE A 91 11.73 -11.86 -1.11
C PHE A 91 12.74 -11.88 0.02
N SER A 92 13.99 -11.61 -0.36
CA SER A 92 15.01 -11.14 0.54
C SER A 92 15.24 -9.64 0.29
N ILE A 93 15.11 -8.86 1.35
CA ILE A 93 15.41 -7.44 1.37
C ILE A 93 16.88 -7.31 1.77
N ASN A 94 17.72 -6.97 0.80
CA ASN A 94 19.17 -6.88 0.99
C ASN A 94 19.59 -5.41 1.11
N GLY A 95 20.27 -5.05 2.21
CA GLY A 95 20.72 -3.67 2.46
C GLY A 95 19.55 -2.67 2.50
N PRO A 96 18.59 -2.83 3.43
CA PRO A 96 17.53 -1.84 3.64
C PRO A 96 18.13 -0.46 3.97
N PHE A 97 17.60 0.59 3.34
CA PHE A 97 18.06 1.97 3.49
C PHE A 97 17.53 2.68 4.73
N LEU A 98 16.53 2.09 5.41
CA LEU A 98 15.90 2.68 6.59
C LEU A 98 15.88 1.69 7.74
N HIS A 99 16.14 2.20 8.93
CA HIS A 99 15.87 1.51 10.18
C HIS A 99 14.61 2.09 10.81
N VAL A 100 13.55 1.28 10.87
CA VAL A 100 12.28 1.68 11.47
C VAL A 100 12.16 1.04 12.84
N VAL A 101 12.19 1.86 13.89
CA VAL A 101 12.03 1.41 15.27
C VAL A 101 10.60 1.70 15.71
N THR A 102 9.85 0.63 15.94
CA THR A 102 8.49 0.71 16.46
C THR A 102 8.45 0.22 17.89
N SER A 103 7.79 0.98 18.77
CA SER A 103 7.62 0.60 20.17
C SER A 103 6.16 0.42 20.50
N THR A 104 5.87 -0.64 21.24
CA THR A 104 4.52 -1.00 21.65
C THR A 104 4.48 -1.11 23.18
N PRO A 105 3.49 -0.51 23.84
CA PRO A 105 3.30 -0.75 25.28
C PRO A 105 3.02 -2.24 25.52
N LYS A 106 3.67 -2.88 26.51
CA LYS A 106 3.26 -4.24 26.89
C LYS A 106 1.85 -4.20 27.46
N ALA A 107 0.95 -5.04 26.94
CA ALA A 107 -0.45 -5.13 27.37
C ALA A 107 -0.64 -5.47 28.86
N THR A 108 0.41 -5.95 29.55
CA THR A 108 0.35 -6.45 30.94
C THR A 108 1.49 -5.96 31.85
N GLY A 109 2.34 -5.02 31.40
CA GLY A 109 3.51 -4.55 32.17
C GLY A 109 3.31 -3.17 32.80
N GLY A 110 3.87 -2.96 34.00
CA GLY A 110 3.90 -1.64 34.64
C GLY A 110 4.62 -0.59 33.79
N ALA A 111 4.45 0.70 34.16
CA ALA A 111 5.04 1.83 33.45
C ALA A 111 6.55 1.65 33.24
N GLY A 112 6.97 1.36 32.00
CA GLY A 112 8.37 1.17 31.61
C GLY A 112 8.63 0.02 30.64
N ASP A 113 7.69 -0.91 30.48
CA ASP A 113 7.89 -2.11 29.67
C ASP A 113 7.32 -1.97 28.24
N SER A 114 8.20 -1.75 27.26
CA SER A 114 7.82 -1.68 25.84
C SER A 114 8.42 -2.83 25.01
N ASN A 115 7.64 -3.37 24.08
CA ASN A 115 8.18 -4.23 23.02
C ASN A 115 8.72 -3.35 21.90
N ILE A 116 9.99 -3.53 21.55
CA ILE A 116 10.63 -2.83 20.43
C ILE A 116 10.69 -3.81 19.25
N MET A 117 10.14 -3.41 18.12
CA MET A 117 10.29 -4.09 16.84
C MET A 117 11.09 -3.20 15.91
N THR A 118 12.17 -3.74 15.34
CA THR A 118 12.99 -3.03 14.37
C THR A 118 12.90 -3.71 13.02
N THR A 119 12.55 -2.94 12.00
CA THR A 119 12.59 -3.34 10.59
C THR A 119 13.77 -2.66 9.92
N GLY A 120 14.43 -3.38 9.02
CA GLY A 120 15.59 -2.90 8.29
C GLY A 120 16.91 -2.97 9.07
N ALA A 121 16.93 -3.54 10.27
CA ALA A 121 18.15 -3.59 11.10
C ALA A 121 19.14 -4.68 10.68
N LYS A 122 18.74 -5.61 9.80
CA LYS A 122 19.62 -6.67 9.29
C LYS A 122 19.99 -6.40 7.84
N ASP A 123 21.21 -6.77 7.48
CA ASP A 123 21.67 -6.75 6.08
C ASP A 123 20.78 -7.58 5.14
N LYS A 124 20.10 -8.58 5.69
CA LYS A 124 19.22 -9.49 4.96
C LYS A 124 17.94 -9.79 5.77
N GLU A 125 16.79 -9.37 5.25
CA GLU A 125 15.47 -9.60 5.88
C GLU A 125 14.50 -10.32 4.95
N GLY A 126 13.67 -11.21 5.50
CA GLY A 126 12.69 -11.95 4.73
C GLY A 126 11.38 -11.18 4.61
N HIS A 127 10.85 -11.05 3.39
CA HIS A 127 9.60 -10.35 3.11
C HIS A 127 8.66 -11.20 2.25
N GLY A 128 7.34 -11.06 2.42
CA GLY A 128 6.36 -11.90 1.73
C GLY A 128 5.23 -11.10 1.14
N ILE A 129 4.93 -11.34 -0.13
CA ILE A 129 3.83 -10.67 -0.85
C ILE A 129 2.87 -11.69 -1.45
N LEU A 130 1.65 -11.25 -1.77
CA LEU A 130 0.68 -12.05 -2.50
C LEU A 130 0.71 -11.68 -3.97
N ALA A 131 0.64 -12.68 -4.84
CA ALA A 131 0.53 -12.52 -6.27
C ALA A 131 -0.71 -13.25 -6.80
N PHE A 132 -1.45 -12.58 -7.68
CA PHE A 132 -2.67 -13.09 -8.30
C PHE A 132 -2.51 -13.06 -9.82
N PRO A 133 -2.91 -14.10 -10.56
CA PRO A 133 -2.86 -14.09 -12.02
C PRO A 133 -3.81 -13.02 -12.57
N CYS A 134 -3.38 -12.32 -13.62
CA CYS A 134 -4.24 -11.39 -14.32
C CYS A 134 -5.27 -12.14 -15.18
N PRO A 135 -6.59 -11.95 -14.98
CA PRO A 135 -7.61 -12.60 -15.80
C PRO A 135 -7.43 -12.29 -17.28
N GLY A 136 -7.54 -13.32 -18.13
CA GLY A 136 -7.51 -13.17 -19.59
C GLY A 136 -6.14 -12.85 -20.22
N LYS A 137 -5.06 -12.80 -19.43
CA LYS A 137 -3.69 -12.66 -19.96
C LYS A 137 -3.04 -14.03 -20.10
N LYS A 138 -2.44 -14.28 -21.28
CA LYS A 138 -1.66 -15.51 -21.56
C LYS A 138 -0.28 -15.44 -20.91
N ASP A 139 0.23 -14.22 -20.77
CA ASP A 139 1.51 -13.95 -20.14
C ASP A 139 1.33 -14.11 -18.63
N LYS A 140 2.35 -14.63 -17.94
CA LYS A 140 2.39 -14.82 -16.47
C LYS A 140 2.33 -13.51 -15.66
N GLN A 141 1.64 -12.49 -16.18
CA GLN A 141 1.43 -11.22 -15.55
C GLN A 141 0.60 -11.41 -14.29
N GLN A 142 1.19 -11.00 -13.17
CA GLN A 142 0.57 -11.09 -11.86
C GLN A 142 0.30 -9.70 -11.29
N PHE A 143 -0.83 -9.57 -10.62
CA PHE A 143 -1.10 -8.48 -9.70
C PHE A 143 -0.49 -8.82 -8.35
N VAL A 144 0.36 -7.93 -7.87
CA VAL A 144 0.98 -8.02 -6.55
C VAL A 144 0.19 -7.20 -5.56
N VAL A 145 -0.03 -7.78 -4.39
CA VAL A 145 -0.54 -7.12 -3.19
C VAL A 145 0.46 -7.30 -2.06
N ASP A 146 0.92 -6.17 -1.52
CA ASP A 146 1.74 -6.12 -0.31
C ASP A 146 1.06 -5.20 0.70
N MET A 147 0.57 -5.79 1.80
CA MET A 147 -0.10 -5.07 2.89
C MET A 147 0.84 -4.73 4.06
N THR A 148 2.12 -5.11 4.00
CA THR A 148 3.09 -4.88 5.09
C THR A 148 4.08 -3.77 4.79
N ARG A 149 4.12 -3.26 3.56
CA ARG A 149 4.76 -2.02 3.09
C ARG A 149 5.09 -0.93 4.14
N MET A 150 4.14 -0.59 5.02
CA MET A 150 4.35 0.42 6.08
C MET A 150 5.44 0.08 7.10
N GLU A 151 5.93 -1.17 7.13
CA GLU A 151 7.06 -1.56 7.97
C GLU A 151 8.36 -0.81 7.62
N TYR A 152 8.46 -0.24 6.42
CA TYR A 152 9.57 0.63 5.99
C TYR A 152 9.20 2.12 6.04
N GLY A 153 8.17 2.51 6.81
CA GLY A 153 7.77 3.90 6.96
C GLY A 153 7.27 4.53 5.66
N ASP A 154 7.59 5.81 5.44
CA ASP A 154 7.02 6.60 4.34
C ASP A 154 7.54 6.22 2.95
N VAL A 155 8.81 5.79 2.82
CA VAL A 155 9.34 5.25 1.56
C VAL A 155 8.71 3.89 1.23
N GLY A 156 8.17 3.22 2.26
CA GLY A 156 7.38 2.01 2.16
C GLY A 156 6.03 2.22 1.50
N ARG A 157 5.51 3.44 1.35
CA ARG A 157 4.16 3.63 0.81
C ARG A 157 4.02 3.15 -0.65
N GLY A 158 2.80 2.88 -1.06
CA GLY A 158 2.44 2.50 -2.43
C GLY A 158 2.66 3.63 -3.43
N THR A 159 2.45 3.33 -4.72
CA THR A 159 2.68 4.24 -5.85
C THR A 159 2.06 5.62 -5.68
N TYR A 160 0.91 5.71 -5.00
CA TYR A 160 0.20 6.97 -4.77
C TYR A 160 0.17 7.38 -3.30
N GLY A 161 1.05 6.82 -2.46
CA GLY A 161 1.15 7.11 -1.04
C GLY A 161 0.23 6.27 -0.15
N GLU A 162 -0.32 5.16 -0.66
CA GLU A 162 -1.16 4.25 0.12
C GLU A 162 -0.34 3.40 1.11
N ASN A 163 -1.00 2.89 2.16
CA ASN A 163 -0.36 2.03 3.18
C ASN A 163 -0.15 0.56 2.72
N TYR A 164 -0.27 0.32 1.42
CA TYR A 164 -0.12 -0.97 0.76
C TYR A 164 0.38 -0.74 -0.66
N PHE A 165 0.96 -1.78 -1.27
CA PHE A 165 1.26 -1.78 -2.69
C PHE A 165 0.21 -2.63 -3.42
N LEU A 166 -0.28 -2.10 -4.53
CA LEU A 166 -1.14 -2.82 -5.48
C LEU A 166 -0.70 -2.47 -6.90
N GLY A 167 -0.21 -3.45 -7.66
CA GLY A 167 0.33 -3.21 -8.99
C GLY A 167 0.83 -4.47 -9.69
N THR A 168 1.68 -4.31 -10.70
CA THR A 168 2.36 -5.43 -11.35
C THR A 168 3.59 -5.87 -10.55
N LEU A 169 4.09 -7.08 -10.78
CA LEU A 169 5.36 -7.53 -10.19
C LEU A 169 6.54 -6.64 -10.59
N ASP A 170 6.64 -6.21 -11.85
CA ASP A 170 7.67 -5.25 -12.28
C ASP A 170 7.56 -3.91 -11.55
N GLY A 171 6.33 -3.38 -11.41
CA GLY A 171 6.09 -2.17 -10.64
C GLY A 171 6.47 -2.32 -9.18
N TYR A 172 6.22 -3.49 -8.59
CA TYR A 172 6.63 -3.82 -7.23
C TYR A 172 8.16 -3.79 -7.10
N MET A 173 8.87 -4.50 -7.97
CA MET A 173 10.34 -4.56 -7.95
C MET A 173 10.97 -3.17 -8.11
N LYS A 174 10.42 -2.33 -8.97
CA LYS A 174 10.85 -0.93 -9.12
C LYS A 174 10.60 -0.13 -7.84
N SER A 175 9.44 -0.29 -7.22
CA SER A 175 9.11 0.43 -5.97
C SER A 175 10.01 0.03 -4.80
N MET A 176 10.46 -1.23 -4.74
CA MET A 176 11.34 -1.74 -3.69
C MET A 176 12.74 -1.14 -3.72
N ARG A 177 13.20 -0.59 -4.86
CA ARG A 177 14.49 0.11 -4.98
C ARG A 177 14.57 1.41 -4.19
N SER A 178 13.44 1.88 -3.65
CA SER A 178 13.43 2.99 -2.69
C SER A 178 13.64 2.53 -1.23
N ILE A 179 13.55 1.22 -0.98
CA ILE A 179 13.68 0.62 0.35
C ILE A 179 15.00 -0.10 0.51
N CYS A 180 15.52 -0.74 -0.53
CA CYS A 180 16.72 -1.56 -0.45
C CYS A 180 17.52 -1.54 -1.75
N VAL A 181 18.79 -1.96 -1.67
CA VAL A 181 19.71 -2.01 -2.82
C VAL A 181 19.15 -2.88 -3.94
N ASP A 182 18.79 -4.12 -3.61
CA ASP A 182 18.17 -5.04 -4.56
C ASP A 182 17.27 -6.05 -3.83
N PRO A 183 15.95 -6.08 -4.12
CA PRO A 183 15.09 -7.16 -3.68
C PRO A 183 15.41 -8.44 -4.47
N GLU A 184 15.74 -9.51 -3.77
CA GLU A 184 16.01 -10.81 -4.39
C GLU A 184 14.78 -11.72 -4.25
N LEU A 185 14.28 -12.28 -5.35
CA LEU A 185 13.24 -13.31 -5.30
C LEU A 185 13.87 -14.61 -4.77
N VAL A 186 13.45 -15.04 -3.59
CA VAL A 186 14.01 -16.24 -2.94
C VAL A 186 13.21 -17.47 -3.34
N GLN A 187 11.88 -17.36 -3.28
CA GLN A 187 11.00 -18.51 -3.48
C GLN A 187 9.59 -18.06 -3.85
N THR A 188 8.93 -18.86 -4.68
CA THR A 188 7.49 -18.76 -4.94
C THR A 188 6.84 -20.08 -4.55
N TRP A 189 5.72 -20.02 -3.83
CA TRP A 189 4.90 -21.20 -3.58
C TRP A 189 3.43 -20.92 -3.86
N ASP A 190 2.72 -21.95 -4.31
CA ASP A 190 1.27 -21.91 -4.41
C ASP A 190 0.69 -21.82 -2.99
N ALA A 191 -0.20 -20.85 -2.78
CA ALA A 191 -0.70 -20.53 -1.45
C ALA A 191 -1.79 -21.53 -1.01
N CYS A 192 -1.48 -22.82 -1.00
CA CYS A 192 -2.45 -23.84 -0.60
C CYS A 192 -2.53 -24.00 0.91
N GLN A 193 -1.50 -23.68 1.69
CA GLN A 193 -1.53 -23.91 3.15
C GLN A 193 -0.65 -22.90 3.88
N THR A 194 -1.26 -22.01 4.66
CA THR A 194 -0.55 -21.32 5.74
C THR A 194 -0.79 -22.10 7.02
N ALA A 195 0.24 -22.74 7.57
CA ALA A 195 0.22 -23.31 8.90
C ALA A 195 0.19 -22.18 9.95
N LEU A 196 -0.95 -21.52 10.08
CA LEU A 196 -1.19 -20.55 11.14
C LEU A 196 -1.65 -21.30 12.39
N GLY A 197 -1.14 -20.91 13.56
CA GLY A 197 -1.72 -21.37 14.82
C GLY A 197 -3.18 -20.92 14.94
N SER A 198 -3.99 -21.70 15.67
CA SER A 198 -5.45 -21.51 15.77
C SER A 198 -5.88 -20.10 16.17
N GLN A 199 -5.14 -19.44 17.08
CA GLN A 199 -5.45 -18.08 17.52
C GLN A 199 -5.25 -17.03 16.40
N THR A 200 -4.14 -17.11 15.66
CA THR A 200 -3.87 -16.19 14.55
C THR A 200 -4.88 -16.39 13.43
N GLU A 201 -5.20 -17.64 13.11
CA GLU A 201 -6.19 -17.96 12.09
C GLU A 201 -7.58 -17.42 12.47
N THR A 202 -8.05 -17.68 13.70
CA THR A 202 -9.34 -17.15 14.19
C THR A 202 -9.39 -15.63 14.10
N ARG A 203 -8.31 -14.94 14.49
CA ARG A 203 -8.23 -13.48 14.41
C ARG A 203 -8.31 -12.97 12.97
N LEU A 204 -7.57 -13.58 12.04
CA LEU A 204 -7.60 -13.18 10.64
C LEU A 204 -8.97 -13.45 10.00
N LYS A 205 -9.62 -14.57 10.33
CA LYS A 205 -11.02 -14.84 9.93
C LYS A 205 -11.96 -13.76 10.45
N ALA A 206 -11.83 -13.34 11.70
CA ALA A 206 -12.62 -12.26 12.25
C ALA A 206 -12.37 -10.90 11.56
N CYS A 207 -11.13 -10.61 11.17
CA CYS A 207 -10.80 -9.41 10.38
C CYS A 207 -11.46 -9.45 9.00
N ALA A 208 -11.38 -10.60 8.31
CA ALA A 208 -12.02 -10.79 7.01
C ALA A 208 -13.55 -10.65 7.10
N GLN A 209 -14.16 -11.20 8.16
CA GLN A 209 -15.59 -11.06 8.42
C GLN A 209 -15.99 -9.59 8.60
N ARG A 210 -15.27 -8.80 9.41
CA ARG A 210 -15.57 -7.37 9.58
C ARG A 210 -15.38 -6.56 8.31
N ALA A 211 -14.33 -6.85 7.54
CA ALA A 211 -14.12 -6.22 6.23
C ALA A 211 -15.28 -6.54 5.26
N TRP A 212 -15.77 -7.77 5.28
CA TRP A 212 -16.92 -8.21 4.50
C TRP A 212 -18.21 -7.49 4.91
N GLU A 213 -18.50 -7.43 6.21
CA GLU A 213 -19.66 -6.73 6.76
C GLU A 213 -19.66 -5.24 6.38
N LYS A 214 -18.51 -4.58 6.47
CA LYS A 214 -18.35 -3.19 6.02
C LYS A 214 -18.67 -3.01 4.54
N TRP A 215 -18.21 -3.94 3.69
CA TRP A 215 -18.52 -3.91 2.26
C TRP A 215 -20.02 -4.09 1.99
N GLN A 216 -20.69 -4.97 2.73
CA GLN A 216 -22.14 -5.17 2.62
C GLN A 216 -22.92 -3.94 3.10
N ASN A 217 -22.47 -3.28 4.16
CA ASN A 217 -23.10 -2.09 4.73
C ASN A 217 -22.57 -0.77 4.14
N ARG A 218 -21.86 -0.81 3.01
CA ARG A 218 -21.15 0.36 2.46
C ARG A 218 -22.04 1.56 2.23
N GLU A 219 -23.31 1.33 1.87
CA GLU A 219 -24.25 2.40 1.55
C GLU A 219 -24.63 3.25 2.78
N SER A 220 -24.59 2.66 3.98
CA SER A 220 -24.98 3.29 5.24
C SER A 220 -23.80 3.69 6.13
N GLU A 221 -22.71 2.91 6.16
CA GLU A 221 -21.59 3.15 7.07
C GLU A 221 -20.43 3.93 6.45
N GLY A 222 -20.12 3.66 5.17
CA GLY A 222 -18.94 4.16 4.48
C GLY A 222 -17.60 3.88 5.16
N TRP A 223 -16.52 4.32 4.54
CA TRP A 223 -15.17 4.27 5.10
C TRP A 223 -14.29 5.39 4.55
N CYS A 224 -13.20 5.69 5.26
CA CYS A 224 -12.14 6.54 4.78
C CYS A 224 -11.35 5.82 3.66
N GLU A 225 -11.31 6.41 2.48
CA GLU A 225 -10.64 5.87 1.28
C GLU A 225 -9.11 5.84 1.36
N HIS A 226 -8.53 6.44 2.40
CA HIS A 226 -7.09 6.41 2.66
C HIS A 226 -6.70 5.37 3.73
N CYS A 227 -7.44 5.31 4.84
CA CYS A 227 -7.05 4.48 5.99
C CYS A 227 -8.03 3.33 6.31
N GLY A 228 -9.18 3.22 5.64
CA GLY A 228 -10.18 2.16 5.86
C GLY A 228 -11.06 2.35 7.11
N LYS A 229 -10.79 3.37 7.95
CA LYS A 229 -11.60 3.68 9.13
C LYS A 229 -13.04 4.03 8.74
N GLY A 230 -14.01 3.30 9.30
CA GLY A 230 -15.44 3.64 9.22
C GLY A 230 -15.86 4.65 10.29
N GLY A 231 -17.09 5.15 10.20
CA GLY A 231 -17.70 5.96 11.25
C GLY A 231 -18.64 7.05 10.74
N LYS A 232 -19.33 7.71 11.67
CA LYS A 232 -20.36 8.72 11.35
C LYS A 232 -19.79 10.08 10.94
N GLU A 233 -18.52 10.36 11.25
CA GLU A 233 -17.86 11.66 11.03
C GLU A 233 -17.11 11.74 9.70
N LEU A 234 -17.42 10.85 8.76
CA LEU A 234 -16.78 10.80 7.46
C LEU A 234 -17.22 11.98 6.57
N LYS A 235 -16.23 12.66 5.97
CA LYS A 235 -16.43 13.79 5.06
C LYS A 235 -16.41 13.29 3.62
N ARG A 236 -17.47 13.57 2.86
CA ARG A 236 -17.60 13.15 1.45
C ARG A 236 -16.80 14.03 0.50
N CYS A 237 -16.32 13.45 -0.60
CA CYS A 237 -15.88 14.20 -1.76
C CYS A 237 -17.00 15.07 -2.34
N ARG A 238 -16.77 16.38 -2.40
CA ARG A 238 -17.68 17.31 -3.09
C ARG A 238 -17.66 17.12 -4.61
N GLY A 239 -16.59 16.52 -5.15
CA GLY A 239 -16.43 16.22 -6.57
C GLY A 239 -17.30 15.06 -7.05
N CYS A 240 -17.41 14.00 -6.24
CA CYS A 240 -18.21 12.82 -6.56
C CYS A 240 -19.66 13.02 -6.16
N ARG A 241 -20.55 13.10 -7.16
CA ARG A 241 -21.99 13.21 -7.01
C ARG A 241 -22.64 11.84 -6.85
N MET A 242 -22.20 10.83 -7.60
CA MET A 242 -22.77 9.49 -7.57
C MET A 242 -21.98 8.58 -6.62
N ALA A 243 -20.66 8.48 -6.80
CA ALA A 243 -19.76 7.70 -5.99
C ALA A 243 -19.73 8.25 -4.56
N LYS A 244 -19.91 7.34 -3.62
CA LYS A 244 -19.82 7.62 -2.19
C LYS A 244 -18.37 7.43 -1.74
N VAL A 245 -17.56 8.45 -1.98
CA VAL A 245 -16.14 8.50 -1.60
C VAL A 245 -16.00 9.38 -0.35
N TRP A 246 -15.43 8.83 0.73
CA TRP A 246 -15.32 9.53 2.01
C TRP A 246 -13.90 9.51 2.59
N TRP A 247 -13.63 10.46 3.50
CA TRP A 247 -12.40 10.52 4.31
C TRP A 247 -12.72 10.92 5.75
N CYS A 248 -11.95 10.43 6.72
CA CYS A 248 -12.15 10.82 8.12
C CYS A 248 -11.58 12.21 8.46
N CYS A 249 -10.67 12.76 7.65
CA CYS A 249 -10.08 14.07 7.87
C CYS A 249 -9.55 14.68 6.55
N ARG A 250 -9.19 15.97 6.58
CA ARG A 250 -8.64 16.69 5.42
C ARG A 250 -7.28 16.15 5.01
N GLU A 251 -6.44 15.79 5.98
CA GLU A 251 -5.12 15.19 5.73
C GLU A 251 -5.23 13.90 4.91
N HIS A 252 -6.10 12.97 5.31
CA HIS A 252 -6.36 11.74 4.56
C HIS A 252 -6.98 11.99 3.18
N GLN A 253 -7.77 13.04 3.03
CA GLN A 253 -8.26 13.45 1.72
C GLN A 253 -7.11 13.92 0.82
N LEU A 254 -6.18 14.72 1.34
CA LEU A 254 -5.01 15.20 0.60
C LEU A 254 -4.07 14.04 0.25
N ALA A 255 -3.75 13.18 1.21
CA ALA A 255 -2.91 12.01 1.00
C ALA A 255 -3.54 11.05 -0.03
N GLY A 256 -4.85 10.82 0.05
CA GLY A 256 -5.58 9.99 -0.91
C GLY A 256 -5.85 10.66 -2.26
N TRP A 257 -5.58 11.96 -2.41
CA TRP A 257 -5.94 12.71 -3.63
C TRP A 257 -5.14 12.24 -4.84
N ASN A 258 -3.86 11.89 -4.66
CA ASN A 258 -3.00 11.42 -5.73
C ASN A 258 -3.59 10.23 -6.47
N LEU A 259 -4.30 9.35 -5.77
CA LEU A 259 -5.03 8.26 -6.39
C LEU A 259 -6.46 8.66 -6.79
N HIS A 260 -7.20 9.31 -5.88
CA HIS A 260 -8.62 9.62 -6.10
C HIS A 260 -8.86 10.56 -7.30
N LYS A 261 -7.93 11.46 -7.62
CA LYS A 261 -8.03 12.32 -8.80
C LYS A 261 -8.21 11.54 -10.10
N HIS A 262 -7.81 10.26 -10.13
CA HIS A 262 -7.98 9.39 -11.29
C HIS A 262 -9.40 8.87 -11.49
N THR A 263 -10.23 8.90 -10.44
CA THR A 263 -11.60 8.37 -10.43
C THR A 263 -12.63 9.39 -9.96
N CYS A 264 -12.22 10.63 -9.69
CA CYS A 264 -13.12 11.70 -9.28
C CYS A 264 -14.05 12.10 -10.42
N GLU A 265 -15.35 12.23 -10.16
CA GLU A 265 -16.35 12.58 -11.18
C GLU A 265 -16.29 14.04 -11.64
N ARG A 266 -15.74 14.92 -10.79
CA ARG A 266 -15.51 16.32 -11.13
C ARG A 266 -14.11 16.52 -11.69
N ARG A 267 -13.58 15.56 -12.44
CA ARG A 267 -12.30 15.75 -13.12
C ARG A 267 -12.39 17.05 -13.93
N THR A 268 -11.66 18.06 -13.48
CA THR A 268 -11.24 19.16 -14.34
C THR A 268 -10.15 18.55 -15.20
N ASP A 269 -10.45 18.35 -16.48
CA ASP A 269 -9.43 18.08 -17.48
C ASP A 269 -8.34 19.13 -17.28
N ALA A 270 -7.16 18.67 -16.89
CA ALA A 270 -5.94 19.47 -16.81
C ALA A 270 -5.09 19.10 -18.02
#